data_AF-A0A1Z5H7H3-F1
#
_entry.id   AF-A0A1Z5H7H3-F1
#
_cell.length_a   1.000
_cell.length_b   1.000
_cell.length_c   1.000
_cell.angle_alpha   90.00
_cell.angle_beta   90.00
_cell.angle_gamma   90.00
#
_symmetry.space_group_name_H-M   'P 1'
#
loop_
_entity.id
_entity.type
_entity.pdbx_description
1 polymer ?
#
loop_
_entity_poly.entity_id
_entity_poly.type
_entity_poly.pdbx_seq_one_letter_code
_entity_poly.pdbx_strand_id
1 'polypeptide(L)'
;MSTVASEETVGWVLRKQDFDALLTVLPVLKEQFKLFLQGTDVLCYLQERQQLNPDSAEKWISRATKNINVNKPVLPVSRIHFDISEHKGAPLGIWLGLMLDGIPEALVIGAGTAHSALSFSLLAGLFFSNYPEALSSSSGMRQQGMKFSTILLMWTVLMLMTGLLSALGSIYFAGVSNAVFAFTQGVAAGAMLTMIAQTMLPEAYIKGGEVVGFSTLLGFLTAIFFKTLE
;
A
#
# COMPACT_ATOMS: atom_id res chain seq x y z
N MET A 1 -10.06 22.22 -14.12
CA MET A 1 -10.43 23.65 -14.17
C MET A 1 -9.96 24.22 -15.49
N SER A 2 -10.83 24.94 -16.20
CA SER A 2 -10.46 25.73 -17.39
C SER A 2 -10.31 27.18 -16.99
N THR A 3 -9.15 27.78 -17.24
CA THR A 3 -8.94 29.23 -17.16
C THR A 3 -9.21 29.84 -18.53
N VAL A 4 -9.97 30.95 -18.57
CA VAL A 4 -10.30 31.69 -19.80
C VAL A 4 -9.76 33.10 -19.65
N ALA A 5 -9.09 33.61 -20.68
CA ALA A 5 -8.61 34.99 -20.70
C ALA A 5 -9.78 35.96 -20.75
N SER A 6 -9.80 36.96 -19.86
CA SER A 6 -10.81 38.02 -19.86
C SER A 6 -10.54 39.11 -20.90
N GLU A 7 -9.31 39.18 -21.40
CA GLU A 7 -8.81 40.20 -22.32
C GLU A 7 -7.84 39.58 -23.35
N GLU A 8 -7.51 40.31 -24.41
CA GLU A 8 -6.56 39.87 -25.44
C GLU A 8 -5.18 39.65 -24.82
N THR A 9 -4.78 38.38 -24.67
CA THR A 9 -3.60 37.98 -23.90
C THR A 9 -2.69 37.11 -24.75
N VAL A 10 -1.40 37.43 -24.77
CA VAL A 10 -0.35 36.56 -25.31
C VAL A 10 0.39 35.91 -24.15
N GLY A 11 0.56 34.58 -24.20
CA GLY A 11 1.23 33.81 -23.14
C GLY A 11 2.29 32.87 -23.69
N TRP A 12 3.28 32.56 -22.84
CA TRP A 12 4.28 31.53 -23.10
C TRP A 12 3.92 30.26 -22.34
N VAL A 13 4.06 29.10 -22.99
CA VAL A 13 3.84 27.80 -22.35
C VAL A 13 5.18 27.24 -21.93
N LEU A 14 5.38 27.10 -20.63
CA LEU A 14 6.58 26.48 -20.06
C LEU A 14 6.25 25.08 -19.55
N ARG A 15 6.90 24.05 -20.10
CA ARG A 15 6.70 22.67 -19.62
C ARG A 15 7.45 22.48 -18.31
N LYS A 16 6.99 21.51 -17.52
CA LYS A 16 7.62 21.18 -16.23
C LYS A 16 9.12 20.88 -16.35
N GLN A 17 9.50 20.07 -17.34
CA GLN A 17 10.92 19.71 -17.56
C GLN A 17 11.78 20.93 -17.88
N ASP A 18 11.26 21.85 -18.70
CA ASP A 18 11.95 23.09 -19.07
C ASP A 18 12.06 24.02 -17.85
N PHE A 19 11.01 24.13 -17.03
CA PHE A 19 11.06 24.90 -15.78
C PHE A 19 12.09 24.33 -14.79
N ASP A 20 12.11 23.01 -14.59
CA ASP A 20 13.09 22.34 -13.72
C ASP A 20 14.54 22.56 -14.23
N ALA A 21 14.74 22.56 -15.54
CA ALA A 21 16.03 22.90 -16.16
C ALA A 21 16.41 24.37 -15.93
N LEU A 22 15.47 25.30 -16.11
CA LEU A 22 15.68 26.74 -15.88
C LEU A 22 16.04 27.05 -14.42
N LEU A 23 15.44 26.36 -13.45
CA LEU A 23 15.80 26.49 -12.03
C LEU A 23 17.27 26.12 -11.73
N THR A 24 17.88 25.29 -12.59
CA THR A 24 19.29 24.90 -12.45
C THR A 24 20.23 25.92 -13.09
N VAL A 25 19.79 26.55 -14.19
CA VAL A 25 20.60 27.50 -14.97
C VAL A 25 20.49 28.93 -14.43
N LEU A 26 19.32 29.32 -13.92
CA LEU A 26 19.00 30.69 -13.52
C LEU A 26 18.91 30.81 -11.98
N PRO A 27 19.98 31.26 -11.29
CA PRO A 27 19.97 31.38 -9.82
C PRO A 27 18.94 32.38 -9.31
N VAL A 28 18.64 33.43 -10.08
CA VAL A 28 17.61 34.43 -9.72
C VAL A 28 16.23 33.79 -9.69
N LEU A 29 15.89 32.97 -10.70
CA LEU A 29 14.61 32.26 -10.75
C LEU A 29 14.49 31.29 -9.58
N LYS A 30 15.59 30.59 -9.24
CA LYS A 30 15.65 29.65 -8.13
C LYS A 30 15.34 30.30 -6.79
N GLU A 31 15.95 31.45 -6.48
CA GLU A 31 15.69 32.17 -5.22
C GLU A 31 14.27 32.75 -5.18
N GLN A 32 13.77 33.31 -6.28
CA GLN A 32 12.41 33.83 -6.35
C GLN A 32 11.36 32.72 -6.18
N PHE A 33 11.58 31.56 -6.82
CA PHE A 33 10.69 30.42 -6.67
C PHE A 33 10.67 29.87 -5.24
N LYS A 34 11.82 29.88 -4.56
CA LYS A 34 11.91 29.52 -3.14
C LYS A 34 11.13 30.47 -2.24
N LEU A 35 11.24 31.78 -2.46
CA LEU A 35 10.44 32.78 -1.74
C LEU A 35 8.94 32.58 -1.99
N PHE A 36 8.55 32.32 -3.23
CA PHE A 36 7.16 32.01 -3.59
C PHE A 36 6.63 30.78 -2.85
N LEU A 37 7.40 29.67 -2.80
CA LEU A 37 7.00 28.45 -2.08
C LEU A 37 6.85 28.65 -0.58
N GLN A 38 7.58 29.60 0.01
CA GLN A 38 7.50 29.96 1.42
C GLN A 38 6.39 30.98 1.71
N GLY A 39 5.70 31.46 0.67
CA GLY A 39 4.59 32.41 0.79
C GLY A 39 3.31 31.76 1.34
N THR A 40 2.49 32.58 2.01
CA THR A 40 1.20 32.16 2.58
C THR A 40 0.22 31.65 1.52
N ASP A 41 0.27 32.21 0.31
CA ASP A 41 -0.61 31.82 -0.81
C ASP A 41 -0.45 30.35 -1.20
N VAL A 42 0.78 29.83 -1.15
CA VAL A 42 1.07 28.43 -1.45
C VAL A 42 0.55 27.54 -0.33
N LEU A 43 0.71 27.95 0.93
CA LEU A 43 0.16 27.21 2.08
C LEU A 43 -1.37 27.12 2.00
N CYS A 44 -2.06 28.24 1.74
CA CYS A 44 -3.50 28.27 1.53
C CYS A 44 -3.92 27.40 0.34
N TYR A 45 -3.22 27.48 -0.78
CA TYR A 45 -3.49 26.62 -1.94
C TYR A 45 -3.37 25.12 -1.58
N LEU A 46 -2.34 24.73 -0.84
CA LEU A 46 -2.13 23.34 -0.44
C LEU A 46 -3.24 22.86 0.50
N GLN A 47 -3.67 23.70 1.44
CA GLN A 47 -4.72 23.34 2.40
C GLN A 47 -6.11 23.32 1.76
N GLU A 48 -6.49 24.37 1.03
CA GLU A 48 -7.85 24.54 0.51
C GLU A 48 -8.08 23.76 -0.79
N ARG A 49 -7.13 23.79 -1.72
CA ARG A 49 -7.30 23.19 -3.06
C ARG A 49 -6.79 21.77 -3.13
N GLN A 50 -5.68 21.48 -2.46
CA GLN A 50 -5.09 20.14 -2.43
C GLN A 50 -5.52 19.32 -1.20
N GLN A 51 -6.35 19.88 -0.31
CA GLN A 51 -6.90 19.22 0.88
C GLN A 51 -5.82 18.62 1.81
N LEU A 52 -4.63 19.21 1.84
CA LEU A 52 -3.56 18.79 2.74
C LEU A 52 -3.86 19.27 4.17
N ASN A 53 -3.60 18.42 5.15
CA ASN A 53 -3.53 18.87 6.54
C ASN A 53 -2.37 19.88 6.74
N PRO A 54 -2.47 20.79 7.73
CA PRO A 54 -1.48 21.86 7.93
C PRO A 54 -0.03 21.34 8.03
N ASP A 55 0.19 20.31 8.84
CA ASP A 55 1.51 19.68 9.02
C ASP A 55 2.09 19.13 7.71
N SER A 56 1.27 18.53 6.86
CA SER A 56 1.71 17.96 5.59
C SER A 56 2.00 19.02 4.55
N ALA A 57 1.23 20.11 4.55
CA ALA A 57 1.50 21.26 3.71
C ALA A 57 2.87 21.88 4.05
N GLU A 58 3.16 22.08 5.34
CA GLU A 58 4.48 22.57 5.79
C GLU A 58 5.61 21.59 5.44
N LYS A 59 5.41 20.29 5.64
CA LYS A 59 6.39 19.26 5.26
C LYS A 59 6.63 19.25 3.75
N TRP A 60 5.61 19.45 2.93
CA TRP A 60 5.75 19.55 1.48
C TRP A 60 6.61 20.76 1.10
N ILE A 61 6.30 21.94 1.65
CA ILE A 61 7.04 23.18 1.40
C ILE A 61 8.51 23.02 1.80
N SER A 62 8.77 22.46 2.98
CA SER A 62 10.13 22.20 3.47
C SER A 62 10.92 21.26 2.55
N ARG A 63 10.28 20.16 2.09
CA ARG A 63 10.89 19.21 1.14
C ARG A 63 11.13 19.83 -0.24
N ALA A 64 10.18 20.60 -0.76
CA ALA A 64 10.29 21.29 -2.04
C ALA A 64 11.47 22.28 -2.00
N THR A 65 11.55 23.09 -0.94
CA THR A 65 12.65 24.02 -0.71
C THR A 65 14.00 23.31 -0.61
N LYS A 66 14.06 22.18 0.12
CA LYS A 66 15.27 21.38 0.24
C LYS A 66 15.72 20.81 -1.11
N ASN A 67 14.78 20.26 -1.90
CA ASN A 67 15.08 19.72 -3.23
C ASN A 67 15.65 20.78 -4.17
N ILE A 68 15.06 21.97 -4.16
CA ILE A 68 15.57 23.12 -4.93
C ILE A 68 17.01 23.43 -4.52
N ASN A 69 17.33 23.49 -3.23
CA ASN A 69 18.69 23.78 -2.76
C ASN A 69 19.71 22.75 -3.31
N VAL A 70 19.34 21.47 -3.39
CA VAL A 70 20.21 20.39 -3.90
C VAL A 70 20.04 20.09 -5.39
N ASN A 71 19.42 20.99 -6.17
CA ASN A 71 19.15 20.84 -7.61
C ASN A 71 18.41 19.54 -7.98
N LYS A 72 17.49 19.11 -7.11
CA LYS A 72 16.54 18.02 -7.38
C LYS A 72 15.19 18.60 -7.80
N PRO A 73 14.45 17.92 -8.70
CA PRO A 73 13.13 18.39 -9.13
C PRO A 73 12.13 18.44 -7.97
N VAL A 74 11.20 19.38 -8.04
CA VAL A 74 10.10 19.49 -7.07
C VAL A 74 9.04 18.43 -7.39
N LEU A 75 8.75 17.61 -6.38
CA LEU A 75 7.77 16.53 -6.50
C LEU A 75 6.35 17.12 -6.43
N PRO A 76 5.44 16.74 -7.34
CA PRO A 76 4.06 17.17 -7.28
C PRO A 76 3.40 16.60 -6.02
N VAL A 77 2.42 17.33 -5.47
CA VAL A 77 1.66 16.92 -4.28
C VAL A 77 1.10 15.50 -4.42
N SER A 78 0.61 15.14 -5.60
CA SER A 78 0.05 13.81 -5.90
C SER A 78 1.05 12.65 -5.75
N ARG A 79 2.36 12.91 -5.86
CA ARG A 79 3.40 11.90 -5.62
C ARG A 79 3.88 11.86 -4.18
N ILE A 80 3.45 12.80 -3.34
CA ILE A 80 3.82 12.82 -1.94
C ILE A 80 2.64 12.26 -1.14
N HIS A 81 2.74 10.96 -0.82
CA HIS A 81 1.86 10.34 0.15
C HIS A 81 2.11 10.97 1.52
N PHE A 82 1.19 11.85 1.92
CA PHE A 82 1.22 12.48 3.23
C PHE A 82 0.30 11.84 4.25
N ASP A 83 -0.50 10.84 3.85
CA ASP A 83 -1.34 10.11 4.78
C ASP A 83 -0.71 8.82 5.27
N ILE A 84 -0.96 8.63 6.58
CA ILE A 84 -0.60 7.53 7.49
C ILE A 84 0.86 7.58 7.96
N SER A 85 1.03 8.31 9.07
CA SER A 85 2.02 8.09 10.13
C SER A 85 3.36 7.51 9.68
N GLU A 86 4.36 8.40 9.57
CA GLU A 86 5.80 8.15 9.71
C GLU A 86 6.36 6.79 9.23
N HIS A 87 7.43 6.87 8.45
CA HIS A 87 8.27 5.77 7.93
C HIS A 87 8.91 4.82 8.99
N LYS A 88 8.34 4.71 10.21
CA LYS A 88 8.55 3.65 11.20
C LYS A 88 7.38 2.66 11.29
N GLY A 89 6.17 3.02 10.86
CA GLY A 89 4.97 2.19 11.04
C GLY A 89 4.65 1.23 9.88
N ALA A 90 4.98 1.58 8.63
CA ALA A 90 4.49 0.83 7.47
C ALA A 90 4.86 -0.68 7.45
N PRO A 91 6.11 -1.10 7.74
CA PRO A 91 6.46 -2.51 7.79
C PRO A 91 5.76 -3.26 8.93
N LEU A 92 5.60 -2.61 10.09
CA LEU A 92 4.83 -3.14 11.22
C LEU A 92 3.33 -3.21 10.89
N GLY A 93 2.81 -2.27 10.11
CA GLY A 93 1.44 -2.26 9.59
C GLY A 93 1.17 -3.43 8.66
N ILE A 94 2.10 -3.75 7.75
CA ILE A 94 2.01 -4.95 6.90
C ILE A 94 2.02 -6.22 7.75
N TRP A 95 2.89 -6.29 8.76
CA TRP A 95 2.91 -7.45 9.68
C TRP A 95 1.62 -7.58 10.49
N LEU A 96 1.06 -6.47 10.98
CA LEU A 96 -0.24 -6.45 11.65
C LEU A 96 -1.38 -6.85 10.70
N GLY A 97 -1.33 -6.42 9.45
CA GLY A 97 -2.27 -6.83 8.40
C GLY A 97 -2.24 -8.34 8.21
N LEU A 98 -1.06 -8.92 7.97
CA LEU A 98 -0.86 -10.36 7.87
C LEU A 98 -1.27 -11.12 9.15
N MET A 99 -1.11 -10.51 10.32
CA MET A 99 -1.57 -11.10 11.59
C MET A 99 -3.10 -11.17 11.64
N LEU A 100 -3.77 -10.11 11.19
CA LEU A 100 -5.23 -10.01 11.19
C LEU A 100 -5.85 -10.92 10.12
N ASP A 101 -5.26 -10.96 8.93
CA ASP A 101 -5.65 -11.82 7.81
C ASP A 101 -5.35 -13.30 8.11
N GLY A 102 -4.32 -13.57 8.91
CA GLY A 102 -3.98 -14.91 9.38
C GLY A 102 -5.08 -15.59 10.21
N ILE A 103 -6.00 -14.82 10.82
CA ILE A 103 -7.13 -15.38 11.57
C ILE A 103 -8.14 -16.09 10.65
N PRO A 104 -8.77 -15.41 9.67
CA PRO A 104 -9.67 -16.07 8.73
C PRO A 104 -8.96 -17.15 7.90
N GLU A 105 -7.71 -16.92 7.45
CA GLU A 105 -6.95 -17.92 6.69
C GLU A 105 -6.71 -19.22 7.48
N ALA A 106 -6.24 -19.10 8.73
CA ALA A 106 -6.00 -20.26 9.58
C ALA A 106 -7.28 -21.06 9.84
N LEU A 107 -8.41 -20.39 10.08
CA LEU A 107 -9.70 -21.05 10.28
C LEU A 107 -10.16 -21.81 9.02
N VAL A 108 -9.97 -21.22 7.83
CA VAL A 108 -10.32 -21.88 6.56
C VAL A 108 -9.44 -23.11 6.32
N ILE A 109 -8.13 -23.02 6.60
CA ILE A 109 -7.20 -24.17 6.51
C ILE A 109 -7.64 -25.29 7.46
N GLY A 110 -7.89 -24.95 8.73
CA GLY A 110 -8.30 -25.92 9.75
C GLY A 110 -9.63 -26.58 9.47
N ALA A 111 -10.61 -25.83 8.98
CA ALA A 111 -11.88 -26.39 8.60
C ALA A 111 -11.76 -27.27 7.35
N GLY A 112 -10.89 -26.90 6.41
CA GLY A 112 -10.51 -27.71 5.26
C GLY A 112 -10.02 -29.10 5.65
N THR A 113 -9.22 -29.23 6.72
CA THR A 113 -8.70 -30.53 7.21
C THR A 113 -9.75 -31.40 7.89
N ALA A 114 -10.87 -30.83 8.35
CA ALA A 114 -11.92 -31.57 9.07
C ALA A 114 -12.94 -32.26 8.15
N HIS A 115 -13.25 -31.67 6.98
CA HIS A 115 -14.34 -32.14 6.10
C HIS A 115 -13.88 -32.60 4.71
N SER A 116 -12.67 -32.26 4.26
CA SER A 116 -12.18 -32.57 2.90
C SER A 116 -10.66 -32.75 2.85
N ALA A 117 -10.11 -33.24 1.73
CA ALA A 117 -8.68 -33.12 1.49
C ALA A 117 -8.33 -31.63 1.31
N LEU A 118 -7.33 -31.14 2.03
CA LEU A 118 -6.86 -29.75 1.96
C LEU A 118 -6.42 -29.43 0.52
N SER A 119 -7.01 -28.41 -0.11
CA SER A 119 -6.64 -28.03 -1.48
C SER A 119 -5.22 -27.49 -1.52
N PHE A 120 -4.36 -28.16 -2.28
CA PHE A 120 -2.98 -27.70 -2.48
C PHE A 120 -2.94 -26.35 -3.20
N SER A 121 -3.95 -26.08 -4.05
CA SER A 121 -4.12 -24.80 -4.73
C SER A 121 -4.38 -23.66 -3.75
N LEU A 122 -5.18 -23.88 -2.70
CA LEU A 122 -5.43 -22.89 -1.65
C LEU A 122 -4.14 -22.57 -0.88
N LEU A 123 -3.43 -23.61 -0.43
CA LEU A 123 -2.14 -23.46 0.26
C LEU A 123 -1.12 -22.69 -0.59
N ALA A 124 -1.00 -23.04 -1.86
CA ALA A 124 -0.09 -22.37 -2.78
C ALA A 124 -0.49 -20.90 -2.99
N GLY A 125 -1.79 -20.61 -3.16
CA GLY A 125 -2.30 -19.25 -3.31
C GLY A 125 -2.00 -18.38 -2.10
N LEU A 126 -2.29 -18.87 -0.89
CA LEU A 126 -1.98 -18.16 0.37
C LEU A 126 -0.49 -17.93 0.53
N PHE A 127 0.34 -18.93 0.21
CA PHE A 127 1.80 -18.79 0.24
C PHE A 127 2.29 -17.70 -0.71
N PHE A 128 1.84 -17.71 -1.98
CA PHE A 128 2.26 -16.72 -2.98
C PHE A 128 1.77 -15.30 -2.66
N SER A 129 0.65 -15.16 -1.95
CA SER A 129 0.15 -13.86 -1.47
C SER A 129 0.99 -13.34 -0.30
N ASN A 130 1.17 -14.18 0.73
CA ASN A 130 1.78 -13.75 1.99
C ASN A 130 3.30 -13.62 1.91
N TYR A 131 3.96 -14.35 0.99
CA TYR A 131 5.42 -14.34 0.88
C TYR A 131 6.02 -12.98 0.46
N PRO A 132 5.56 -12.31 -0.63
CA PRO A 132 6.05 -10.99 -1.00
C PRO A 132 5.84 -9.93 0.09
N GLU A 133 4.71 -9.98 0.79
CA GLU A 133 4.39 -9.05 1.87
C GLU A 133 5.27 -9.25 3.09
N ALA A 134 5.46 -10.50 3.51
CA ALA A 134 6.35 -10.85 4.62
C ALA A 134 7.80 -10.46 4.30
N LEU A 135 8.25 -10.62 3.06
CA LEU A 135 9.58 -10.21 2.61
C LEU A 135 9.73 -8.68 2.62
N SER A 136 8.76 -7.96 2.07
CA SER A 136 8.74 -6.49 2.04
C SER A 136 8.72 -5.89 3.44
N SER A 137 7.85 -6.42 4.32
CA SER A 137 7.78 -6.05 5.73
C SER A 137 9.11 -6.34 6.44
N SER A 138 9.67 -7.54 6.32
CA SER A 138 10.95 -7.90 6.94
C SER A 138 12.11 -7.00 6.51
N SER A 139 12.18 -6.70 5.21
CA SER A 139 13.16 -5.77 4.65
C SER A 139 13.00 -4.37 5.23
N GLY A 140 11.76 -3.85 5.26
CA GLY A 140 11.46 -2.53 5.82
C GLY A 140 11.77 -2.44 7.32
N MET A 141 11.42 -3.47 8.08
CA MET A 141 11.73 -3.60 9.50
C MET A 141 13.23 -3.54 9.78
N ARG A 142 14.03 -4.22 8.96
CA ARG A 142 15.50 -4.23 9.09
C ARG A 142 16.12 -2.87 8.72
N GLN A 143 15.60 -2.21 7.68
CA GLN A 143 16.01 -0.86 7.30
C GLN A 143 15.68 0.18 8.38
N GLN A 144 14.64 -0.06 9.18
CA GLN A 144 14.29 0.76 10.35
C GLN A 144 15.14 0.49 11.59
N GLY A 145 16.13 -0.41 11.50
CA GLY A 145 17.06 -0.71 12.58
C GLY A 145 16.58 -1.79 13.55
N MET A 146 15.49 -2.52 13.25
CA MET A 146 15.11 -3.68 14.07
C MET A 146 16.11 -4.82 13.90
N LYS A 147 16.43 -5.47 15.03
CA LYS A 147 17.35 -6.60 15.07
C LYS A 147 16.73 -7.79 14.34
N PHE A 148 17.56 -8.55 13.62
CA PHE A 148 17.14 -9.76 12.92
C PHE A 148 16.43 -10.76 13.84
N SER A 149 16.92 -10.94 15.07
CA SER A 149 16.31 -11.83 16.06
C SER A 149 14.88 -11.42 16.44
N THR A 150 14.61 -10.11 16.52
CA THR A 150 13.27 -9.59 16.81
C THR A 150 12.32 -9.85 15.66
N ILE A 151 12.76 -9.58 14.43
CA ILE A 151 11.96 -9.83 13.22
C ILE A 151 11.63 -11.33 13.12
N LEU A 152 12.62 -12.20 13.31
CA LEU A 152 12.43 -13.65 13.30
C LEU A 152 11.47 -14.14 14.39
N LEU A 153 11.56 -13.57 15.60
CA LEU A 153 10.64 -13.89 16.69
C LEU A 153 9.20 -13.50 16.34
N MET A 154 9.00 -12.31 15.78
CA MET A 154 7.67 -11.84 15.37
C MET A 154 7.01 -12.77 14.34
N TRP A 155 7.77 -13.20 13.32
CA TRP A 155 7.25 -14.15 12.32
C TRP A 155 7.01 -15.54 12.90
N THR A 156 7.89 -16.00 13.79
CA THR A 156 7.70 -17.29 14.50
C THR A 156 6.42 -17.27 15.34
N VAL A 157 6.15 -16.19 16.07
CA VAL A 157 4.91 -16.05 16.86
C VAL A 157 3.68 -16.08 15.95
N LEU A 158 3.71 -15.37 14.83
CA LEU A 158 2.61 -15.36 13.86
C LEU A 158 2.39 -16.76 13.24
N MET A 159 3.45 -17.48 12.91
CA MET A 159 3.40 -18.85 12.41
C MET A 159 2.80 -19.83 13.43
N LEU A 160 3.22 -19.75 14.71
CA LEU A 160 2.65 -20.59 15.77
C LEU A 160 1.19 -20.25 16.05
N MET A 161 0.84 -18.96 16.03
CA MET A 161 -0.52 -18.49 16.27
C MET A 161 -1.47 -18.97 15.16
N THR A 162 -1.11 -18.81 13.89
CA THR A 162 -1.89 -19.32 12.75
C THR A 162 -2.02 -20.84 12.77
N GLY A 163 -0.94 -21.57 13.12
CA GLY A 163 -1.01 -23.02 13.31
C GLY A 163 -1.97 -23.45 14.42
N LEU A 164 -1.96 -22.75 15.55
CA LEU A 164 -2.89 -23.00 16.66
C LEU A 164 -4.33 -22.68 16.28
N LEU A 165 -4.57 -21.56 15.61
CA LEU A 165 -5.91 -21.21 15.11
C LEU A 165 -6.43 -22.23 14.11
N SER A 166 -5.57 -22.77 13.25
CA SER A 166 -5.93 -23.84 12.32
C SER A 166 -6.30 -25.12 13.05
N ALA A 167 -5.56 -25.50 14.10
CA ALA A 167 -5.91 -26.67 14.91
C ALA A 167 -7.26 -26.48 15.61
N LEU A 168 -7.49 -25.29 16.20
CA LEU A 168 -8.76 -24.92 16.82
C LEU A 168 -9.91 -24.91 15.81
N GLY A 169 -9.68 -24.38 14.60
CA GLY A 169 -10.62 -24.42 13.49
C GLY A 169 -11.00 -25.85 13.14
N SER A 170 -10.03 -26.75 12.99
CA SER A 170 -10.31 -28.16 12.69
C SER A 170 -11.19 -28.83 13.74
N ILE A 171 -10.97 -28.56 15.04
CA ILE A 171 -11.78 -29.12 16.12
C ILE A 171 -13.18 -28.51 16.13
N TYR A 172 -13.26 -27.18 16.01
CA TYR A 172 -14.52 -26.45 16.04
C TYR A 172 -15.43 -26.86 14.88
N PHE A 173 -14.89 -27.02 13.69
CA PHE A 173 -15.66 -27.36 12.50
C PHE A 173 -15.97 -28.86 12.38
N ALA A 174 -15.24 -29.78 13.03
CA ALA A 174 -15.47 -31.23 12.94
C ALA A 174 -16.91 -31.70 13.24
N GLY A 175 -17.67 -30.96 14.07
CA GLY A 175 -19.07 -31.28 14.41
C GLY A 175 -20.12 -30.38 13.74
N VAL A 176 -19.70 -29.48 12.85
CA VAL A 176 -20.57 -28.43 12.28
C VAL A 176 -21.21 -28.93 10.99
N SER A 177 -22.49 -28.60 10.78
CA SER A 177 -23.20 -28.95 9.55
C SER A 177 -22.60 -28.27 8.32
N ASN A 178 -22.66 -28.94 7.16
CA ASN A 178 -22.11 -28.41 5.90
C ASN A 178 -22.66 -27.02 5.53
N ALA A 179 -23.91 -26.71 5.92
CA ALA A 179 -24.53 -25.42 5.65
C ALA A 179 -23.89 -24.29 6.47
N VAL A 180 -23.63 -24.51 7.76
CA VAL A 180 -22.95 -23.53 8.61
C VAL A 180 -21.50 -23.37 8.20
N PHE A 181 -20.84 -24.47 7.84
CA PHE A 181 -19.47 -24.43 7.31
C PHE A 181 -19.37 -23.59 6.03
N ALA A 182 -20.24 -23.85 5.03
CA ALA A 182 -20.28 -23.07 3.79
C ALA A 182 -20.62 -21.59 4.02
N PHE A 183 -21.52 -21.30 4.96
CA PHE A 183 -21.84 -19.93 5.34
C PHE A 183 -20.63 -19.21 5.93
N THR A 184 -19.92 -19.83 6.89
CA THR A 184 -18.73 -19.24 7.50
C THR A 184 -17.60 -19.06 6.50
N GLN A 185 -17.38 -20.02 5.60
CA GLN A 185 -16.42 -19.85 4.49
C GLN A 185 -16.80 -18.67 3.58
N GLY A 186 -18.09 -18.51 3.25
CA GLY A 186 -18.57 -17.38 2.45
C GLY A 186 -18.33 -16.03 3.13
N VAL A 187 -18.57 -15.95 4.44
CA VAL A 187 -18.29 -14.73 5.23
C VAL A 187 -16.78 -14.44 5.25
N ALA A 188 -15.94 -15.46 5.48
CA ALA A 188 -14.48 -15.30 5.48
C ALA A 188 -13.95 -14.84 4.10
N ALA A 189 -14.46 -15.43 3.02
CA ALA A 189 -14.14 -15.02 1.65
C ALA A 189 -14.55 -13.56 1.38
N GLY A 190 -15.72 -13.13 1.84
CA GLY A 190 -16.18 -11.74 1.74
C GLY A 190 -15.31 -10.77 2.53
N ALA A 191 -14.84 -11.16 3.72
CA ALA A 191 -13.92 -10.36 4.52
C ALA A 191 -12.56 -10.15 3.82
N MET A 192 -11.97 -11.23 3.26
CA MET A 192 -10.74 -11.14 2.47
C MET A 192 -10.94 -10.27 1.21
N LEU A 193 -12.08 -10.40 0.53
CA LEU A 193 -12.40 -9.57 -0.64
C LEU A 193 -12.50 -8.08 -0.28
N THR A 194 -13.06 -7.78 0.90
CA THR A 194 -13.16 -6.40 1.41
C THR A 194 -11.78 -5.81 1.68
N MET A 195 -10.87 -6.58 2.29
CA MET A 195 -9.49 -6.16 2.54
C MET A 195 -8.75 -5.87 1.21
N ILE A 196 -8.87 -6.77 0.23
CA ILE A 196 -8.28 -6.57 -1.09
C ILE A 196 -8.81 -5.28 -1.74
N ALA A 197 -10.12 -5.04 -1.66
CA ALA A 197 -10.76 -3.89 -2.27
C ALA A 197 -10.42 -2.56 -1.57
N GLN A 198 -10.34 -2.54 -0.25
CA GLN A 198 -10.17 -1.31 0.53
C GLN A 198 -8.71 -0.85 0.63
N THR A 199 -7.78 -1.77 0.77
CA THR A 199 -6.37 -1.43 1.06
C THR A 199 -5.45 -1.89 -0.06
N MET A 200 -5.50 -3.16 -0.47
CA MET A 200 -4.48 -3.71 -1.37
C MET A 200 -4.56 -3.17 -2.80
N LEU A 201 -5.76 -3.12 -3.39
CA LEU A 201 -5.95 -2.62 -4.76
C LEU A 201 -5.61 -1.12 -4.90
N PRO A 202 -6.09 -0.22 -4.01
CA PRO A 202 -5.71 1.19 -4.06
C PRO A 202 -4.22 1.41 -3.90
N GLU A 203 -3.58 0.75 -2.94
CA GLU A 203 -2.14 0.89 -2.70
C GLU A 203 -1.30 0.36 -3.87
N ALA A 204 -1.70 -0.80 -4.42
CA ALA A 204 -1.05 -1.36 -5.59
C ALA A 204 -1.14 -0.41 -6.78
N TYR A 205 -2.32 0.13 -7.09
CA TYR A 205 -2.51 1.07 -8.21
C TYR A 205 -1.68 2.35 -8.03
N ILE A 206 -1.62 2.88 -6.82
CA ILE A 206 -0.81 4.05 -6.49
C ILE A 206 0.69 3.80 -6.76
N LYS A 207 1.21 2.62 -6.40
CA LYS A 207 2.64 2.28 -6.54
C LYS A 207 3.03 1.78 -7.92
N GLY A 208 2.19 0.95 -8.53
CA GLY A 208 2.47 0.23 -9.77
C GLY A 208 1.78 0.78 -11.02
N GLY A 209 0.85 1.72 -10.86
CA GLY A 209 0.10 2.32 -11.97
C GLY A 209 -0.70 1.30 -12.78
N GLU A 210 -0.76 1.50 -14.10
CA GLU A 210 -1.61 0.72 -15.02
C GLU A 210 -1.24 -0.78 -15.09
N VAL A 211 0.02 -1.15 -14.79
CA VAL A 211 0.49 -2.55 -14.82
C VAL A 211 -0.24 -3.43 -13.81
N VAL A 212 -0.75 -2.84 -12.72
CA VAL A 212 -1.40 -3.54 -11.61
C VAL A 212 -2.62 -4.33 -12.10
N GLY A 213 -3.44 -3.75 -12.98
CA GLY A 213 -4.62 -4.44 -13.52
C GLY A 213 -4.25 -5.72 -14.27
N PHE A 214 -3.22 -5.66 -15.11
CA PHE A 214 -2.72 -6.81 -15.86
C PHE A 214 -2.10 -7.86 -14.93
N SER A 215 -1.32 -7.43 -13.93
CA SER A 215 -0.73 -8.33 -12.92
C SER A 215 -1.80 -9.06 -12.09
N THR A 216 -2.86 -8.35 -11.66
CA THR A 216 -3.98 -8.94 -10.92
C THR A 216 -4.71 -9.98 -11.76
N LEU A 217 -4.98 -9.68 -13.04
CA LEU A 217 -5.59 -10.64 -13.97
C LEU A 217 -4.72 -11.89 -14.12
N LEU A 218 -3.42 -11.73 -14.34
CA LEU A 218 -2.50 -12.84 -14.52
C LEU A 218 -2.41 -13.72 -13.26
N GLY A 219 -2.36 -13.11 -12.07
CA GLY A 219 -2.39 -13.81 -10.80
C GLY A 219 -3.66 -14.63 -10.62
N PHE A 220 -4.82 -14.04 -10.91
CA PHE A 220 -6.11 -14.72 -10.83
C PHE A 220 -6.21 -15.90 -11.81
N LEU A 221 -5.80 -15.71 -13.06
CA LEU A 221 -5.77 -16.78 -14.06
C LEU A 221 -4.81 -17.91 -13.66
N THR A 222 -3.65 -17.57 -13.09
CA THR A 222 -2.69 -18.55 -12.59
C THR A 222 -3.28 -19.38 -11.44
N ALA A 223 -3.99 -18.75 -10.51
CA ALA A 223 -4.66 -19.46 -9.42
C ALA A 223 -5.77 -20.41 -9.93
N ILE A 224 -6.57 -19.98 -10.90
CA ILE A 224 -7.57 -20.85 -11.55
C ILE A 224 -6.87 -22.01 -12.26
N PHE A 225 -5.79 -21.75 -12.98
CA PHE A 225 -5.04 -22.79 -13.69
C PHE A 225 -4.53 -23.87 -12.73
N PHE A 226 -3.96 -23.50 -11.59
CA PHE A 226 -3.57 -24.47 -10.55
C PHE A 226 -4.76 -25.28 -10.07
N LYS A 227 -5.91 -24.64 -9.84
CA LYS A 227 -7.13 -25.34 -9.40
C LYS A 227 -7.67 -26.31 -10.45
N THR A 228 -7.45 -26.06 -11.74
CA THR A 228 -7.85 -27.00 -12.81
C THR A 228 -6.92 -28.20 -12.95
N LEU A 229 -5.72 -28.15 -12.35
CA LEU A 229 -4.75 -29.26 -12.36
C LEU A 229 -4.93 -30.23 -11.18
N GLU A 230 -5.78 -29.86 -10.21
CA GLU A 230 -6.15 -30.63 -9.02
C GLU A 230 -7.44 -31.44 -9.26
#